data_AF-A0AB36CLK8-F1
#
_entry.id   AF-A0AB36CLK8-F1
#
_cell.length_a   1.000
_cell.length_b   1.000
_cell.length_c   1.000
_cell.angle_alpha   90.00
_cell.angle_beta   90.00
_cell.angle_gamma   90.00
#
_symmetry.space_group_name_H-M   'P 1'
#
loop_
_entity.id
_entity.type
_entity.pdbx_description
1 polymer ?
#
loop_
_entity_poly.entity_id
_entity_poly.type
_entity_poly.pdbx_seq_one_letter_code
_entity_poly.pdbx_strand_id
1 'polypeptide(L)'
;MGILNRKLRFAAQPDGTPTDTESTTDKTGGTKADPTVEFTLEQYATILVVLDLEDNATPEDVVAAITKLAEDAAKTTQEQQDESAKIAASLSRSADSVRIDMNAWQDMQHAIERGVSVQQQSHRLEAEQVVDQAIRLGKASPGRREHWIKAYHQDKRDTISRLSRADEIPTIEMGYSKNSLEEPKPNGWVR
;
A
#
# COMPACT_ATOMS: atom_id res chain seq x y z
N MET A 1 -16.51 -27.02 -22.76
CA MET A 1 -15.82 -28.08 -21.99
C MET A 1 -14.91 -27.39 -20.98
N GLY A 2 -15.13 -27.29 -19.67
CA GLY A 2 -16.20 -27.76 -18.80
C GLY A 2 -16.23 -26.86 -17.55
N ILE A 3 -17.44 -26.69 -17.01
CA ILE A 3 -17.77 -25.91 -15.80
C ILE A 3 -17.66 -26.89 -14.63
N LEU A 4 -16.88 -26.58 -13.58
CA LEU A 4 -16.86 -27.38 -12.36
C LEU A 4 -17.21 -26.52 -11.14
N ASN A 5 -18.51 -26.58 -10.85
CA ASN A 5 -19.17 -26.19 -9.61
C ASN A 5 -18.51 -26.89 -8.40
N ARG A 6 -18.05 -26.13 -7.40
CA ARG A 6 -17.84 -26.67 -6.04
C ARG A 6 -18.84 -26.02 -5.10
N LYS A 7 -19.80 -26.85 -4.67
CA LYS A 7 -20.93 -26.54 -3.80
C LYS A 7 -20.46 -26.02 -2.43
N LEU A 8 -21.05 -24.88 -2.05
CA LEU A 8 -21.28 -24.47 -0.67
C LEU A 8 -22.00 -25.59 0.11
N ARG A 9 -21.53 -25.89 1.33
CA ARG A 9 -22.33 -26.57 2.35
C ARG A 9 -22.26 -25.76 3.64
N PHE A 10 -23.27 -24.92 3.79
CA PHE A 10 -23.77 -24.40 5.06
C PHE A 10 -24.44 -25.57 5.79
N ALA A 11 -24.05 -25.87 7.02
CA ALA A 11 -24.80 -26.77 7.90
C ALA A 11 -25.30 -25.94 9.08
N ALA A 12 -26.60 -25.64 9.03
CA ALA A 12 -27.38 -25.07 10.12
C ALA A 12 -27.90 -26.21 11.02
N GLN A 13 -27.91 -25.95 12.33
CA GLN A 13 -28.66 -26.69 13.35
C GLN A 13 -30.18 -26.63 13.08
N PRO A 14 -30.99 -27.57 13.62
CA PRO A 14 -31.77 -27.17 14.80
C PRO A 14 -32.09 -28.29 15.83
N ASP A 15 -32.32 -27.81 17.06
CA ASP A 15 -33.13 -28.28 18.19
C ASP A 15 -33.76 -29.69 18.23
N GLY A 16 -33.60 -30.33 19.40
CA GLY A 16 -34.42 -31.46 19.85
C GLY A 16 -34.08 -31.93 21.28
N THR A 17 -34.77 -31.38 22.28
CA THR A 17 -35.12 -32.06 23.56
C THR A 17 -36.64 -32.36 23.51
N PRO A 18 -37.26 -33.29 24.28
CA PRO A 18 -36.98 -33.71 25.69
C PRO A 18 -37.00 -35.26 25.88
N THR A 19 -36.72 -35.89 27.03
CA THR A 19 -37.63 -36.08 28.19
C THR A 19 -36.99 -37.04 29.23
N ASP A 20 -37.02 -36.62 30.51
CA ASP A 20 -37.19 -37.29 31.81
C ASP A 20 -36.38 -38.50 32.37
N THR A 21 -36.34 -38.45 33.71
CA THR A 21 -36.11 -39.48 34.77
C THR A 21 -34.68 -39.42 35.34
N GLU A 22 -34.43 -39.08 36.63
CA GLU A 22 -35.03 -39.64 37.85
C GLU A 22 -34.79 -38.74 39.09
N SER A 23 -35.59 -39.00 40.12
CA SER A 23 -35.85 -38.21 41.33
C SER A 23 -34.88 -38.51 42.49
N THR A 24 -34.55 -37.51 43.32
CA THR A 24 -34.62 -37.70 44.79
C THR A 24 -34.77 -36.38 45.54
N THR A 25 -35.77 -36.38 46.43
CA THR A 25 -36.25 -35.32 47.31
C THR A 25 -35.30 -35.07 48.48
N ASP A 26 -35.05 -33.80 48.85
CA ASP A 26 -35.07 -33.42 50.27
C ASP A 26 -35.61 -31.99 50.44
N LYS A 27 -36.34 -31.79 51.53
CA LYS A 27 -37.33 -30.76 51.76
C LYS A 27 -36.86 -29.86 52.90
N THR A 28 -36.43 -28.63 52.59
CA THR A 28 -36.34 -27.56 53.60
C THR A 28 -36.87 -26.26 52.99
N GLY A 29 -37.95 -25.73 53.55
CA GLY A 29 -38.57 -24.49 53.11
C GLY A 29 -37.86 -23.24 53.63
N GLY A 30 -38.06 -22.12 52.93
CA GLY A 30 -37.86 -20.78 53.49
C GLY A 30 -37.22 -19.78 52.53
N THR A 31 -38.05 -18.85 52.05
CA THR A 31 -37.71 -17.54 51.42
C THR A 31 -37.29 -17.57 49.95
N LYS A 32 -38.13 -16.94 49.09
CA LYS A 32 -37.74 -16.55 47.72
C LYS A 32 -36.58 -15.56 47.83
N ALA A 33 -35.36 -16.05 47.75
CA ALA A 33 -34.21 -15.23 47.41
C ALA A 33 -34.19 -15.12 45.89
N ASP A 34 -34.13 -13.89 45.38
CA ASP A 34 -33.65 -13.62 44.03
C ASP A 34 -32.36 -14.45 43.80
N PRO A 35 -32.12 -15.00 42.59
CA PRO A 35 -30.85 -15.63 42.33
C PRO A 35 -29.77 -14.55 42.37
N THR A 36 -29.15 -14.37 43.54
CA THR A 36 -27.96 -13.55 43.71
C THR A 36 -26.87 -14.24 42.89
N VAL A 37 -26.65 -13.75 41.68
CA VAL A 37 -25.54 -14.18 40.83
C VAL A 37 -24.27 -13.61 41.46
N GLU A 38 -23.64 -14.40 42.31
CA GLU A 38 -22.34 -14.06 42.88
C GLU A 38 -21.26 -14.43 41.86
N PHE A 39 -20.68 -13.42 41.20
CA PHE A 39 -19.50 -13.62 40.37
C PHE A 39 -18.31 -14.03 41.23
N THR A 40 -17.51 -14.97 40.76
CA THR A 40 -16.24 -15.28 41.44
C THR A 40 -15.31 -14.07 41.35
N LEU A 41 -14.40 -13.91 42.32
CA LEU A 41 -13.43 -12.79 42.32
C LEU A 41 -12.61 -12.73 41.02
N GLU A 42 -12.29 -13.89 40.45
CA GLU A 42 -11.58 -13.99 39.16
C GLU A 42 -12.45 -13.53 37.98
N GLN A 43 -13.75 -13.84 37.99
CA GLN A 43 -14.69 -13.38 36.96
C GLN A 43 -14.91 -11.86 37.04
N TYR A 44 -15.01 -11.30 38.26
CA TYR A 44 -15.18 -9.87 38.45
C TYR A 44 -13.92 -9.09 38.02
N ALA A 45 -12.72 -9.55 38.40
CA ALA A 45 -11.46 -8.95 37.94
C ALA A 45 -11.34 -8.99 36.41
N THR A 46 -11.77 -10.08 35.76
CA THR A 46 -11.77 -10.18 34.29
C THR A 46 -12.70 -9.15 33.65
N ILE A 47 -13.88 -8.92 34.23
CA ILE A 47 -14.84 -7.92 33.74
C ILE A 47 -14.28 -6.50 33.89
N LEU A 48 -13.64 -6.19 35.02
CA LEU A 48 -13.00 -4.89 35.24
C LEU A 48 -11.88 -4.62 34.24
N VAL A 49 -11.02 -5.60 33.99
CA VAL A 49 -9.94 -5.49 32.98
C VAL A 49 -10.51 -5.30 31.57
N VAL A 50 -11.57 -6.02 31.21
CA VAL A 50 -12.19 -5.90 29.87
C VAL A 50 -12.90 -4.55 29.68
N LEU A 51 -13.44 -3.99 30.76
CA LEU A 51 -14.10 -2.68 30.76
C LEU A 51 -13.15 -1.51 31.07
N ASP A 52 -11.87 -1.78 31.28
CA ASP A 52 -10.83 -0.81 31.67
C ASP A 52 -11.22 0.00 32.93
N LEU A 53 -11.78 -0.68 33.93
CA LEU A 53 -12.21 -0.10 35.21
C LEU A 53 -11.22 -0.40 36.34
N GLU A 54 -11.15 0.47 37.35
CA GLU A 54 -10.29 0.28 38.52
C GLU A 54 -10.71 -0.94 39.37
N ASP A 55 -9.74 -1.58 40.04
CA ASP A 55 -9.92 -2.82 40.83
C ASP A 55 -10.92 -2.69 42.00
N ASN A 56 -11.32 -1.46 42.36
CA ASN A 56 -12.29 -1.12 43.40
C ASN A 56 -13.62 -0.60 42.85
N ALA A 57 -13.86 -0.67 41.54
CA ALA A 57 -15.08 -0.17 40.92
C ALA A 57 -16.31 -0.89 41.49
N THR A 58 -17.36 -0.11 41.76
CA THR A 58 -18.59 -0.65 42.32
C THR A 58 -19.41 -1.39 41.25
N PRO A 59 -20.30 -2.31 41.63
CA PRO A 59 -21.16 -3.00 40.66
C PRO A 59 -22.01 -2.04 39.81
N GLU A 60 -22.35 -0.87 40.33
CA GLU A 60 -23.07 0.17 39.60
C GLU A 60 -22.21 0.78 38.48
N ASP A 61 -20.91 0.95 38.72
CA ASP A 61 -19.95 1.47 37.73
C ASP A 61 -19.76 0.47 36.57
N VAL A 62 -19.75 -0.83 36.87
CA VAL A 62 -19.65 -1.90 35.86
C VAL A 62 -20.88 -1.88 34.94
N VAL A 63 -22.09 -1.77 35.51
CA VAL A 63 -23.33 -1.68 34.73
C VAL A 63 -23.36 -0.39 33.90
N ALA A 64 -22.91 0.73 34.46
CA ALA A 64 -22.80 2.00 33.75
C ALA A 64 -21.81 1.92 32.57
N ALA A 65 -20.68 1.25 32.73
CA ALA A 65 -19.69 1.05 31.67
C ALA A 65 -20.22 0.14 30.54
N ILE A 66 -20.90 -0.97 30.89
CA ILE A 66 -21.51 -1.88 29.92
C ILE A 66 -22.63 -1.18 29.13
N THR A 67 -23.49 -0.43 29.81
CA THR A 67 -24.58 0.32 29.16
C THR A 67 -24.03 1.38 28.22
N LYS A 68 -23.00 2.14 28.64
CA LYS A 68 -22.32 3.10 27.79
C LYS A 68 -21.65 2.45 26.57
N LEU A 69 -20.97 1.31 26.75
CA LEU A 69 -20.37 0.57 25.65
C LEU A 69 -21.42 0.06 24.65
N ALA A 70 -22.56 -0.42 25.14
CA ALA A 70 -23.67 -0.86 24.29
C ALA A 70 -24.31 0.31 23.52
N GLU A 71 -24.48 1.47 24.16
CA GLU A 71 -24.96 2.69 23.49
C GLU A 71 -23.98 3.21 22.43
N ASP A 72 -22.68 3.22 22.73
CA ASP A 72 -21.65 3.68 21.79
C ASP A 72 -21.51 2.72 20.60
N ALA A 73 -21.65 1.41 20.82
CA ALA A 73 -21.74 0.41 19.76
C ALA A 73 -23.00 0.59 18.90
N ALA A 74 -24.15 0.91 19.51
CA ALA A 74 -25.39 1.17 18.80
C ALA A 74 -25.32 2.45 17.95
N LYS A 75 -24.75 3.53 18.49
CA LYS A 75 -24.52 4.79 17.76
C LYS A 75 -23.57 4.58 16.58
N THR A 76 -22.45 3.88 16.79
CA THR A 76 -21.49 3.57 15.71
C THR A 76 -22.13 2.75 14.60
N THR A 77 -23.00 1.80 14.95
CA THR A 77 -23.71 0.97 13.96
C THR A 77 -24.74 1.78 13.17
N GLN A 78 -25.47 2.69 13.83
CA GLN A 78 -26.43 3.58 13.18
C GLN A 78 -25.74 4.59 12.25
N GLU A 79 -24.64 5.20 12.69
CA GLU A 79 -23.87 6.13 11.88
C GLU A 79 -23.27 5.45 10.64
N GLN A 80 -22.77 4.22 10.77
CA GLN A 80 -22.29 3.43 9.63
C GLN A 80 -23.41 3.03 8.67
N GLN A 81 -24.61 2.72 9.17
CA GLN A 81 -25.77 2.42 8.33
C GLN A 81 -26.30 3.66 7.60
N ASP A 82 -26.35 4.80 8.29
CA ASP A 82 -26.77 6.07 7.70
C ASP A 82 -25.79 6.56 6.63
N GLU A 83 -24.48 6.41 6.87
CA GLU A 83 -23.47 6.78 5.88
C GLU A 83 -23.47 5.85 4.67
N SER A 84 -23.64 4.54 4.91
CA SER A 84 -23.81 3.55 3.83
C SER A 84 -25.07 3.82 3.00
N ALA A 85 -26.17 4.22 3.64
CA ALA A 85 -27.42 4.58 2.97
C ALA A 85 -27.29 5.88 2.16
N LYS A 86 -26.58 6.89 2.67
CA LYS A 86 -26.28 8.13 1.94
C LYS A 86 -25.39 7.89 0.72
N ILE A 87 -24.39 7.01 0.83
CA ILE A 87 -23.52 6.61 -0.29
C ILE A 87 -24.33 5.83 -1.35
N ALA A 88 -25.22 4.92 -0.92
CA ALA A 88 -26.09 4.20 -1.85
C ALA A 88 -27.11 5.14 -2.55
N ALA A 89 -27.62 6.14 -1.84
CA ALA A 89 -28.53 7.15 -2.37
C ALA A 89 -27.84 8.13 -3.34
N SER A 90 -26.58 8.50 -3.10
CA SER A 90 -25.82 9.38 -4.01
C SER A 90 -25.40 8.64 -5.30
N LEU A 91 -25.07 7.35 -5.20
CA LEU A 91 -24.76 6.48 -6.35
C LEU A 91 -25.97 6.22 -7.25
N SER A 92 -27.19 6.18 -6.69
CA SER A 92 -28.42 5.99 -7.49
C SER A 92 -28.94 7.27 -8.13
N ARG A 93 -28.53 8.43 -7.62
CA ARG A 93 -28.92 9.75 -8.16
C ARG A 93 -28.00 10.23 -9.30
N SER A 94 -26.81 9.66 -9.40
CA SER A 94 -25.83 9.99 -10.42
C SER A 94 -25.96 9.00 -11.57
N ALA A 95 -26.82 9.30 -12.55
CA ALA A 95 -27.04 8.45 -13.72
C ALA A 95 -25.77 8.20 -14.59
N ASP A 96 -24.64 8.81 -14.21
CA ASP A 96 -23.36 8.79 -14.94
C ASP A 96 -22.19 8.23 -14.09
N SER A 97 -22.46 7.55 -12.98
CA SER A 97 -21.39 6.96 -12.16
C SER A 97 -20.87 5.65 -12.75
N VAL A 98 -19.59 5.62 -13.15
CA VAL A 98 -18.91 4.39 -13.60
C VAL A 98 -18.41 3.62 -12.37
N ARG A 99 -18.88 2.38 -12.20
CA ARG A 99 -18.36 1.46 -11.18
C ARG A 99 -17.17 0.70 -11.75
N ILE A 100 -16.00 0.91 -11.17
CA ILE A 100 -14.76 0.20 -11.53
C ILE A 100 -14.48 -0.84 -10.45
N ASP A 101 -14.12 -2.06 -10.87
CA ASP A 101 -13.61 -3.10 -9.97
C ASP A 101 -12.28 -2.64 -9.34
N MET A 102 -12.14 -2.81 -8.03
CA MET A 102 -10.95 -2.42 -7.29
C MET A 102 -9.68 -3.13 -7.83
N ASN A 103 -9.79 -4.40 -8.23
CA ASN A 103 -8.66 -5.13 -8.78
C ASN A 103 -8.23 -4.55 -10.14
N ALA A 104 -9.21 -4.27 -11.01
CA ALA A 104 -8.95 -3.65 -12.31
C ALA A 104 -8.36 -2.25 -12.17
N TRP A 105 -8.75 -1.49 -11.13
CA TRP A 105 -8.17 -0.19 -10.82
C TRP A 105 -6.69 -0.28 -10.41
N GLN A 106 -6.35 -1.23 -9.53
CA GLN A 106 -4.97 -1.45 -9.12
C GLN A 106 -4.08 -1.90 -10.29
N ASP A 107 -4.58 -2.80 -11.13
CA ASP A 107 -3.89 -3.24 -12.34
C ASP A 107 -3.65 -2.09 -13.32
N MET A 108 -4.65 -1.21 -13.49
CA MET A 108 -4.54 -0.02 -14.32
C MET A 108 -3.48 0.94 -13.78
N GLN A 109 -3.47 1.19 -12.47
CA GLN A 109 -2.48 2.04 -11.83
C GLN A 109 -1.05 1.50 -12.05
N HIS A 110 -0.83 0.19 -11.85
CA HIS A 110 0.46 -0.43 -12.12
C HIS A 110 0.84 -0.43 -13.61
N ALA A 111 -0.14 -0.55 -14.51
CA ALA A 111 0.10 -0.42 -15.95
C ALA A 111 0.53 1.01 -16.31
N ILE A 112 -0.09 2.03 -15.71
CA ILE A 112 0.25 3.44 -15.91
C ILE A 112 1.68 3.71 -15.41
N GLU A 113 2.03 3.27 -14.20
CA GLU A 113 3.37 3.46 -13.63
C GLU A 113 4.47 2.83 -14.51
N ARG A 114 4.23 1.60 -14.97
CA ARG A 114 5.11 0.93 -15.94
C ARG A 114 5.17 1.67 -17.27
N GLY A 115 4.04 2.16 -17.77
CA GLY A 115 3.98 2.94 -19.00
C GLY A 115 4.81 4.23 -18.92
N VAL A 116 4.69 4.97 -17.83
CA VAL A 116 5.43 6.23 -17.61
C VAL A 116 6.93 5.98 -17.54
N SER A 117 7.37 4.95 -16.81
CA SER A 117 8.79 4.60 -16.72
C SER A 117 9.37 4.15 -18.08
N VAL A 118 8.65 3.33 -18.83
CA VAL A 118 9.05 2.92 -20.19
C VAL A 118 9.11 4.13 -21.13
N GLN A 119 8.14 5.04 -21.06
CA GLN A 119 8.13 6.25 -21.87
C GLN A 119 9.33 7.15 -21.57
N GLN A 120 9.70 7.32 -20.29
CA GLN A 120 10.88 8.10 -19.91
C GLN A 120 12.17 7.47 -20.46
N GLN A 121 12.28 6.15 -20.38
CA GLN A 121 13.41 5.42 -20.94
C GLN A 121 13.47 5.55 -22.47
N SER A 122 12.34 5.44 -23.17
CA SER A 122 12.30 5.59 -24.63
C SER A 122 12.71 7.01 -25.06
N HIS A 123 12.24 8.05 -24.37
CA HIS A 123 12.66 9.43 -24.65
C HIS A 123 14.16 9.65 -24.47
N ARG A 124 14.76 9.03 -23.44
CA ARG A 124 16.21 9.10 -23.23
C ARG A 124 16.97 8.37 -24.34
N LEU A 125 16.54 7.16 -24.71
CA LEU A 125 17.16 6.40 -25.79
C LEU A 125 17.07 7.14 -27.14
N GLU A 126 15.93 7.78 -27.43
CA GLU A 126 15.79 8.63 -28.62
C GLU A 126 16.78 9.80 -28.61
N ALA A 127 16.92 10.49 -27.47
CA ALA A 127 17.86 11.59 -27.32
C ALA A 127 19.30 11.12 -27.57
N GLU A 128 19.67 10.00 -26.96
CA GLU A 128 20.98 9.39 -27.11
C GLU A 128 21.27 8.98 -28.56
N GLN A 129 20.31 8.36 -29.26
CA GLN A 129 20.48 7.99 -30.67
C GLN A 129 20.71 9.20 -31.57
N VAL A 130 19.96 10.29 -31.38
CA VAL A 130 20.10 11.52 -32.16
C VAL A 130 21.45 12.18 -31.91
N VAL A 131 21.86 12.26 -30.63
CA VAL A 131 23.15 12.87 -30.26
C VAL A 131 24.32 12.01 -30.72
N ASP A 132 24.23 10.68 -30.58
CA ASP A 132 25.28 9.76 -31.05
C ASP A 132 25.41 9.79 -32.57
N GLN A 133 24.31 9.97 -33.30
CA GLN A 133 24.35 10.19 -34.75
C GLN A 133 25.05 11.51 -35.09
N ALA A 134 24.74 12.60 -34.37
CA ALA A 134 25.41 13.88 -34.56
C ALA A 134 26.92 13.82 -34.24
N ILE A 135 27.31 13.07 -33.20
CA ILE A 135 28.72 12.84 -32.85
C ILE A 135 29.42 12.07 -33.97
N ARG A 136 28.81 10.98 -34.48
CA ARG A 136 29.37 10.21 -35.61
C ARG A 136 29.55 11.05 -36.86
N LEU A 137 28.66 12.03 -37.09
CA LEU A 137 28.74 12.94 -38.23
C LEU A 137 29.74 14.08 -38.02
N GLY A 138 30.42 14.17 -36.86
CA GLY A 138 31.28 15.31 -36.56
C GLY A 138 30.49 16.61 -36.49
N LYS A 139 29.30 16.56 -35.88
CA LYS A 139 28.44 17.73 -35.66
C LYS A 139 28.36 18.09 -34.18
N ALA A 140 28.79 17.18 -33.30
CA ALA A 140 28.90 17.39 -31.88
C ALA A 140 30.14 16.66 -31.31
N SER A 141 30.80 17.27 -30.33
CA SER A 141 31.90 16.63 -29.59
C SER A 141 31.37 15.55 -28.62
N PRO A 142 32.05 14.38 -28.51
CA PRO A 142 31.71 13.36 -27.51
C PRO A 142 31.71 13.88 -26.07
N GLY A 143 32.60 14.83 -25.75
CA GLY A 143 32.69 15.41 -24.40
C GLY A 143 31.47 16.25 -24.00
N ARG A 144 30.63 16.66 -24.97
CA ARG A 144 29.41 17.43 -24.74
C ARG A 144 28.13 16.58 -24.88
N ARG A 145 28.24 15.25 -24.99
CA ARG A 145 27.10 14.34 -25.17
C ARG A 145 25.97 14.59 -24.15
N GLU A 146 26.30 14.61 -22.86
CA GLU A 146 25.32 14.82 -21.79
C GLU A 146 24.67 16.21 -21.81
N HIS A 147 25.38 17.24 -22.29
CA HIS A 147 24.79 18.57 -22.45
C HIS A 147 23.71 18.56 -23.54
N TRP A 148 23.99 17.90 -24.67
CA TRP A 148 23.03 17.79 -25.77
C TRP A 148 21.83 16.92 -25.42
N ILE A 149 22.01 15.84 -24.65
CA ILE A 149 20.90 15.02 -24.15
C ILE A 149 19.99 15.86 -23.24
N LYS A 150 20.57 16.65 -22.32
CA LYS A 150 19.80 17.55 -21.45
C LYS A 150 19.04 18.62 -22.25
N ALA A 151 19.67 19.22 -23.27
CA ALA A 151 19.01 20.17 -24.15
C ALA A 151 17.85 19.54 -24.94
N TYR A 152 18.02 18.30 -25.41
CA TYR A 152 16.98 17.57 -26.12
C TYR A 152 15.74 17.31 -25.26
N HIS A 153 15.93 17.02 -23.96
CA HIS A 153 14.82 16.88 -23.01
C HIS A 153 14.08 18.20 -22.72
N GLN A 154 14.73 19.35 -22.89
CA GLN A 154 14.10 20.67 -22.73
C GLN A 154 13.32 21.07 -23.99
N ASP A 155 13.96 20.97 -25.16
CA ASP A 155 13.33 21.20 -26.46
C ASP A 155 13.97 20.32 -27.54
N LYS A 156 13.21 19.29 -27.96
CA LYS A 156 13.60 18.36 -29.02
C LYS A 156 13.84 19.07 -30.36
N ARG A 157 12.97 20.02 -30.74
CA ARG A 157 13.02 20.65 -32.08
C ARG A 157 14.18 21.63 -32.19
N ASP A 158 14.36 22.48 -31.17
CA ASP A 158 15.49 23.41 -31.15
C ASP A 158 16.82 22.66 -31.16
N THR A 159 16.94 21.63 -30.32
CA THR A 159 18.18 20.84 -30.22
C THR A 159 18.53 20.15 -31.53
N ILE A 160 17.56 19.53 -32.22
CA ILE A 160 17.78 18.93 -33.55
C ILE A 160 18.19 20.00 -34.57
N SER A 161 17.52 21.16 -34.59
CA SER A 161 17.88 22.25 -35.50
C SER A 161 19.31 22.74 -35.24
N ARG A 162 19.71 22.87 -33.98
CA ARG A 162 21.06 23.30 -33.59
C ARG A 162 22.12 22.27 -33.95
N LEU A 163 21.87 20.98 -33.72
CA LEU A 163 22.76 19.88 -34.13
C LEU A 163 22.90 19.79 -35.66
N SER A 164 21.81 20.03 -36.40
CA SER A 164 21.85 19.99 -37.87
C SER A 164 22.65 21.13 -38.51
N ARG A 165 22.67 22.31 -37.86
CA ARG A 165 23.38 23.51 -38.31
C ARG A 165 24.78 23.62 -37.72
N ALA A 166 25.10 22.83 -36.70
CA ALA A 166 26.42 22.82 -36.10
C ALA A 166 27.46 22.35 -37.13
N ASP A 167 28.67 22.88 -37.02
CA ASP A 167 29.86 22.37 -37.70
C ASP A 167 30.86 22.03 -36.61
N GLU A 168 30.98 20.75 -36.22
CA GLU A 168 31.95 20.38 -35.18
C GLU A 168 32.86 19.21 -35.57
N ILE A 169 33.91 19.58 -36.31
CA ILE A 169 35.14 18.82 -36.51
C ILE A 169 36.25 19.83 -36.18
N PRO A 170 37.22 19.63 -35.27
CA PRO A 170 37.87 18.35 -34.92
C PRO A 170 38.18 18.11 -33.42
N THR A 171 38.33 16.84 -33.06
CA THR A 171 39.20 16.44 -31.94
C THR A 171 40.18 15.38 -32.43
N ILE A 172 41.46 15.74 -32.46
CA ILE A 172 42.56 14.79 -32.60
C ILE A 172 42.89 14.35 -31.17
N GLU A 173 42.73 13.07 -30.86
CA GLU A 173 43.55 12.47 -29.80
C GLU A 173 44.97 12.36 -30.37
N MET A 174 45.79 13.38 -30.13
CA MET A 174 47.23 13.20 -30.21
C MET A 174 47.58 12.23 -29.09
N GLY A 175 47.64 10.94 -29.45
CA GLY A 175 48.28 9.94 -28.63
C GLY A 175 49.67 10.47 -28.28
N TYR A 176 49.87 10.84 -27.02
CA TYR A 176 51.20 10.97 -26.45
C TYR A 176 51.79 9.56 -26.33
N SER A 177 52.09 8.94 -27.47
CA SER A 177 52.95 7.78 -27.53
C SER A 177 54.40 8.24 -27.57
N LYS A 178 55.07 8.04 -26.43
CA LYS A 178 56.48 7.70 -26.25
C LYS A 178 57.56 8.81 -26.28
N ASN A 179 58.29 8.82 -25.16
CA ASN A 179 59.76 8.93 -25.03
C ASN A 179 60.40 10.32 -25.15
N SER A 180 60.73 10.91 -24.00
CA SER A 180 61.96 11.69 -23.84
C SER A 180 62.59 11.44 -22.46
N LEU A 181 63.45 10.42 -22.41
CA LEU A 181 64.74 10.42 -21.71
C LEU A 181 64.80 11.02 -20.29
N GLU A 182 63.96 10.55 -19.37
CA GLU A 182 64.32 10.67 -17.95
C GLU A 182 65.26 9.50 -17.61
N GLU A 183 66.56 9.78 -17.57
CA GLU A 183 67.53 8.85 -16.98
C GLU A 183 67.06 8.49 -15.55
N PRO A 184 66.90 7.21 -15.21
CA PRO A 184 66.57 6.84 -13.85
C PRO A 184 67.74 7.24 -12.95
N LYS A 185 67.57 8.29 -12.14
CA LYS A 185 68.51 8.61 -11.06
C LYS A 185 68.63 7.36 -10.17
N PRO A 186 69.82 6.75 -10.01
CA PRO A 186 69.96 5.66 -9.08
C PRO A 186 69.75 6.20 -7.66
N ASN A 187 68.66 5.78 -7.02
CA ASN A 187 68.45 5.99 -5.59
C ASN A 187 69.57 5.26 -4.84
N GLY A 188 70.56 6.03 -4.37
CA GLY A 188 71.67 5.52 -3.56
C GLY A 188 71.15 4.97 -2.24
N TRP A 189 70.96 3.65 -2.17
CA TRP A 189 70.67 2.92 -0.95
C TRP A 189 71.90 2.09 -0.52
N VAL A 190 73.02 2.74 -0.17
CA VAL A 190 74.02 2.16 0.75
C VAL A 190 74.83 3.30 1.38
N ARG A 191 74.77 3.42 2.71
CA ARG A 191 75.94 3.68 3.56
C ARG A 191 75.86 2.75 4.75
#